data_AF-A0A7C7E3P3-F1
#
_entry.id   AF-A0A7C7E3P3-F1
#
_cell.length_a   1.000
_cell.length_b   1.000
_cell.length_c   1.000
_cell.angle_alpha   90.00
_cell.angle_beta   90.00
_cell.angle_gamma   90.00
#
_symmetry.space_group_name_H-M   'P 1'
#
loop_
_entity.id
_entity.type
_entity.pdbx_description
1 polymer ?
#
loop_
_entity_poly.entity_id
_entity_poly.type
_entity_poly.pdbx_seq_one_letter_code
_entity_poly.pdbx_strand_id
1 'polypeptide(L)' 'MLGVWSDLIDQESEVCLSIITGQKPMEAFDAYVANWKANGGEQITAEVNEWWQKVK' A
#
# COMPACT_ATOMS: atom_id res chain seq x y z
N MET A 1 4.85 -0.68 14.13
CA MET A 1 4.05 0.42 13.56
C MET A 1 4.85 1.19 12.51
N LEU A 2 5.96 1.86 12.86
CA LEU A 2 6.78 2.59 11.86
C LEU A 2 7.46 1.68 10.80
N GLY A 3 7.95 0.50 11.18
CA GLY A 3 8.59 -0.43 10.23
C GLY A 3 7.64 -0.94 9.15
N VAL A 4 6.46 -1.42 9.57
CA VAL A 4 5.39 -1.89 8.65
C VAL A 4 5.00 -0.81 7.64
N TRP A 5 4.93 0.45 8.08
CA TRP A 5 4.58 1.57 7.19
C TRP A 5 5.63 1.81 6.11
N SER A 6 6.92 1.77 6.47
CA SER A 6 8.03 1.89 5.52
C SER A 6 8.03 0.72 4.53
N ASP A 7 7.91 -0.51 5.03
CA ASP A 7 7.95 -1.71 4.18
C ASP A 7 6.83 -1.70 3.12
N LEU A 8 5.64 -1.24 3.49
CA LEU A 8 4.49 -1.14 2.59
C LEU A 8 4.70 -0.08 1.48
N ILE A 9 5.37 1.02 1.80
CA ILE A 9 5.69 2.11 0.86
C ILE A 9 6.82 1.69 -0.10
N ASP A 10 7.82 0.98 0.42
CA ASP A 10 8.93 0.47 -0.39
C ASP A 10 8.41 -0.55 -1.42
N GLN A 11 7.53 -1.46 -0.99
CA GLN A 11 6.85 -2.41 -1.88
C GLN A 11 5.98 -1.72 -2.95
N GLU A 12 5.28 -0.65 -2.58
CA GLU A 12 4.49 0.15 -3.54
C GLU A 12 5.38 0.71 -4.65
N SER A 13 6.49 1.31 -4.24
CA SER A 13 7.42 1.98 -5.14
C SER A 13 8.04 1.00 -6.13
N GLU A 14 8.43 -0.19 -5.67
CA GLU A 14 8.96 -1.25 -6.51
C GLU A 14 7.94 -1.72 -7.56
N VAL A 15 6.70 -2.01 -7.14
CA VAL A 15 5.64 -2.49 -8.03
C VAL A 15 5.31 -1.44 -9.09
N CYS A 16 5.14 -0.18 -8.68
CA CYS A 16 4.87 0.92 -9.60
C CYS A 16 6.02 1.10 -10.61
N LEU A 17 7.28 1.07 -10.16
CA LEU A 17 8.43 1.20 -11.04
C LEU A 17 8.50 0.05 -12.05
N SER A 18 8.31 -1.19 -11.59
CA SER A 18 8.30 -2.36 -12.48
C SER A 18 7.16 -2.32 -13.51
N ILE A 19 6.00 -1.78 -13.16
CA ILE A 19 4.89 -1.60 -14.12
C ILE A 19 5.26 -0.52 -15.15
N ILE A 20 5.72 0.64 -14.71
CA ILE A 20 6.06 1.78 -15.60
C ILE A 20 7.19 1.41 -16.58
N THR A 21 8.16 0.63 -16.12
CA THR A 21 9.29 0.16 -16.94
C THR A 21 8.96 -1.06 -17.80
N GLY A 22 7.74 -1.60 -17.70
CA GLY A 22 7.28 -2.76 -18.47
C GLY A 22 7.83 -4.12 -17.99
N GLN A 23 8.43 -4.17 -16.81
CA GLN A 23 8.91 -5.42 -16.18
C GLN A 23 7.78 -6.28 -15.62
N LYS A 24 6.67 -5.65 -15.21
CA LYS A 24 5.46 -6.31 -14.72
C LYS A 24 4.23 -5.78 -15.48
N PRO A 25 3.22 -6.62 -15.69
CA PRO A 25 1.96 -6.18 -16.30
C PRO A 25 1.11 -5.41 -15.28
N MET A 26 0.08 -4.70 -15.74
CA MET A 26 -0.75 -3.82 -14.90
C MET A 26 -1.46 -4.58 -13.77
N GLU A 27 -1.82 -5.85 -14.00
CA GLU A 27 -2.47 -6.74 -13.03
C GLU A 27 -1.60 -7.01 -11.79
N ALA A 28 -0.29 -6.75 -11.86
CA ALA A 28 0.59 -6.84 -10.70
C ALA A 28 0.18 -5.84 -9.60
N PHE A 29 -0.47 -4.73 -9.95
CA PHE A 29 -0.99 -3.78 -8.98
C PHE A 29 -2.10 -4.39 -8.12
N ASP A 30 -3.02 -5.16 -8.71
CA ASP A 30 -4.11 -5.80 -7.96
C ASP A 30 -3.57 -6.80 -6.92
N ALA A 31 -2.56 -7.58 -7.31
CA ALA A 31 -1.87 -8.50 -6.41
C ALA A 31 -1.14 -7.76 -5.28
N TYR A 32 -0.50 -6.63 -5.60
CA TYR A 32 0.14 -5.76 -4.61
C TYR A 32 -0.89 -5.22 -3.61
N VAL A 33 -2.02 -4.68 -4.06
CA VAL A 33 -3.07 -4.13 -3.17
C VAL A 33 -3.62 -5.20 -2.23
N ALA A 34 -3.83 -6.43 -2.73
CA ALA A 34 -4.27 -7.54 -1.90
C ALA A 34 -3.25 -7.87 -0.79
N ASN A 35 -1.96 -7.93 -1.15
CA ASN A 35 -0.88 -8.18 -0.19
C ASN A 35 -0.72 -7.02 0.81
N TRP A 36 -0.80 -5.77 0.34
CA TRP A 36 -0.71 -4.57 1.17
C TRP A 36 -1.80 -4.54 2.23
N LYS A 37 -3.05 -4.84 1.86
CA LYS A 37 -4.18 -4.95 2.79
C LYS A 37 -3.91 -6.00 3.87
N ALA A 38 -3.49 -7.19 3.47
CA ALA A 38 -3.19 -8.30 4.38
C ALA A 38 -2.04 -8.00 5.35
N ASN A 39 -1.04 -7.20 4.93
CA ASN A 39 0.15 -6.91 5.71
C ASN A 39 0.03 -5.66 6.61
N GLY A 40 -1.19 -5.19 6.88
CA GLY A 40 -1.46 -4.08 7.81
C GLY A 40 -2.12 -2.86 7.16
N GLY A 41 -2.31 -2.86 5.85
CA GLY A 41 -2.98 -1.80 5.12
C GLY A 41 -4.44 -1.56 5.55
N GLU A 42 -5.16 -2.60 5.95
CA GLU A 42 -6.51 -2.45 6.50
C GLU A 42 -6.53 -1.65 7.80
N GLN A 43 -5.61 -1.96 8.72
CA GLN A 43 -5.49 -1.26 10.00
C GLN A 43 -5.12 0.21 9.77
N ILE A 44 -4.12 0.48 8.92
CA ILE A 44 -3.70 1.84 8.56
C ILE A 44 -4.87 2.64 7.98
N THR A 45 -5.64 2.02 7.08
CA THR A 45 -6.80 2.66 6.45
C THR A 45 -7.86 3.02 7.50
N ALA A 46 -8.14 2.13 8.45
CA ALA A 46 -9.06 2.40 9.54
C ALA A 46 -8.57 3.57 10.42
N GLU A 47 -7.30 3.55 10.84
CA GLU A 47 -6.69 4.59 11.67
C GLU A 47 -6.75 5.98 11.01
N VAL A 48 -6.42 6.05 9.71
CA VAL A 48 -6.47 7.31 8.94
C VAL A 48 -7.91 7.80 8.78
N ASN A 49 -8.86 6.91 8.52
CA ASN A 49 -10.28 7.28 8.44
C ASN A 49 -10.80 7.81 9.78
N GLU A 50 -10.49 7.13 10.89
CA GLU A 50 -10.87 7.58 12.23
C GLU A 50 -10.27 8.95 12.56
N TRP A 51 -8.99 9.16 12.25
CA TRP A 51 -8.34 10.45 12.41
C TRP A 51 -9.05 11.54 11.58
N TRP A 52 -9.32 11.27 10.29
CA TRP A 52 -9.98 12.23 9.40
C TRP A 52 -11.37 12.65 9.91
N GLN A 53 -12.16 11.70 10.42
CA GLN A 53 -13.48 12.00 10.99
C GLN A 53 -13.41 12.90 12.23
N LYS A 54 -12.30 12.86 12.98
CA LYS A 54 -12.09 13.70 14.17
C LYS A 54 -11.64 15.12 13.84
N VAL A 55 -11.02 15.32 12.68
CA VAL A 55 -10.42 16.61 12.28
C VAL A 55 -11.23 17.40 11.25
N LYS A 56 -12.22 16.78 10.60
CA LYS A 56 -13.07 17.43 9.60
C LYS A 56 -14.22 18.26 10.20
#